data_AF-A0A2E2QYH4-F1
#
_entry.id   AF-A0A2E2QYH4-F1
#
_cell.length_a   1.000
_cell.length_b   1.000
_cell.length_c   1.000
_cell.angle_alpha   90.00
_cell.angle_beta   90.00
_cell.angle_gamma   90.00
#
_symmetry.space_group_name_H-M   'P 1'
#
loop_
_entity.id
_entity.type
_entity.pdbx_description
1 polymer ?
#
loop_
_entity_poly.entity_id
_entity_poly.type
_entity_poly.pdbx_seq_one_letter_code
_entity_poly.pdbx_strand_id
1 'polypeptide(L)' 'MKKFDPRLLDLIVCPKTGKKLIYKKNKNILSTIDNKNVYKVIDGVPILKTD' A
#
# COMPACT_ATOMS: atom_id res chain seq x y z
N MET A 1 -3.89 -11.08 14.57
CA MET A 1 -3.41 -9.99 13.68
C MET A 1 -4.43 -9.74 12.59
N LYS A 2 -4.82 -8.48 12.38
CA LYS A 2 -5.71 -8.09 11.27
C LYS A 2 -4.91 -8.08 9.95
N LYS A 3 -5.52 -8.55 8.87
CA LYS A 3 -4.93 -8.57 7.53
C LYS A 3 -5.41 -7.34 6.75
N PHE A 4 -4.58 -6.84 5.84
CA PHE A 4 -4.98 -5.80 4.89
C PHE A 4 -6.15 -6.30 4.02
N ASP A 5 -7.14 -5.44 3.80
CA ASP A 5 -8.25 -5.70 2.88
C ASP A 5 -7.91 -5.15 1.48
N PRO A 6 -7.70 -6.01 0.47
CA PRO A 6 -7.37 -5.58 -0.89
C PRO A 6 -8.41 -4.69 -1.56
N ARG A 7 -9.67 -4.71 -1.13
CA ARG A 7 -10.73 -3.82 -1.66
C ARG A 7 -10.43 -2.35 -1.43
N LEU A 8 -9.59 -2.03 -0.45
CA LEU A 8 -9.16 -0.66 -0.20
C LEU A 8 -8.35 -0.10 -1.39
N LEU A 9 -7.70 -0.94 -2.20
CA LEU A 9 -6.91 -0.51 -3.37
C LEU A 9 -7.75 0.18 -4.45
N ASP A 10 -9.07 -0.03 -4.46
CA ASP A 10 -9.97 0.67 -5.38
C ASP A 10 -10.24 2.13 -4.94
N LEU A 11 -9.93 2.45 -3.68
CA LEU A 11 -10.18 3.76 -3.06
C LEU A 11 -8.90 4.58 -2.85
N ILE A 12 -7.72 3.95 -2.85
CA ILE A 12 -6.45 4.60 -2.52
C ILE A 12 -5.42 4.51 -3.64
N VAL A 13 -4.61 5.56 -3.76
CA VAL A 13 -3.47 5.64 -4.69
C VAL A 13 -2.20 6.06 -3.95
N CYS A 14 -1.06 5.98 -4.62
CA CYS A 14 0.22 6.44 -4.08
C CYS A 14 0.15 7.95 -3.77
N PRO A 15 0.28 8.38 -2.51
CA PRO A 15 0.11 9.79 -2.13
C PRO A 15 1.16 10.71 -2.77
N LYS A 16 2.33 10.18 -3.17
CA LYS A 16 3.40 10.95 -3.81
C LYS A 16 3.18 11.18 -5.31
N THR A 17 2.47 10.28 -6.00
CA THR A 17 2.47 10.23 -7.48
C THR A 17 1.12 10.00 -8.13
N GLY A 18 0.08 9.68 -7.35
CA GLY A 18 -1.23 9.27 -7.86
C GLY A 18 -1.26 7.88 -8.55
N LYS A 19 -0.12 7.19 -8.67
CA LYS A 19 -0.06 5.85 -9.29
C LYS A 19 -0.79 4.80 -8.44
N LYS A 20 -1.30 3.76 -9.11
CA LYS A 20 -1.91 2.59 -8.44
C LYS A 20 -0.94 1.91 -7.47
N LEU A 21 -1.49 1.44 -6.36
CA LEU A 21 -0.79 0.63 -5.36
C LEU A 21 -1.07 -0.85 -5.58
N ILE A 22 -0.08 -1.69 -5.32
CA ILE A 22 -0.15 -3.14 -5.42
C ILE A 22 0.16 -3.72 -4.04
N TYR A 23 -0.74 -4.56 -3.52
CA TYR A 23 -0.51 -5.26 -2.26
C TYR A 23 0.35 -6.52 -2.47
N LYS A 24 1.51 -6.55 -1.83
CA LYS A 24 2.42 -7.70 -1.81
C LYS A 24 2.23 -8.49 -0.51
N LYS A 25 1.30 -9.45 -0.56
CA LYS A 25 0.93 -10.32 0.57
C LYS A 25 2.14 -10.92 1.29
N ASN A 26 3.12 -11.44 0.56
CA ASN A 26 4.30 -12.12 1.12
C ASN A 26 5.16 -11.20 2.00
N LYS A 27 5.12 -9.89 1.74
CA LYS A 27 5.92 -8.89 2.46
C LYS A 27 5.06 -7.98 3.35
N ASN A 28 3.74 -8.12 3.30
CA ASN A 28 2.77 -7.25 3.97
C ASN A 28 3.02 -5.74 3.70
N ILE A 29 3.23 -5.39 2.43
CA ILE A 29 3.49 -4.01 1.98
C ILE A 29 2.61 -3.64 0.78
N LEU A 30 2.36 -2.34 0.60
CA LEU A 30 1.90 -1.77 -0.66
C LEU A 30 3.09 -1.18 -1.42
N SER A 31 3.11 -1.30 -2.74
CA SER A 31 4.10 -0.58 -3.55
C SER A 31 3.51 -0.07 -4.86
N THR A 32 4.14 0.93 -5.47
CA THR A 32 3.92 1.24 -6.88
C THR A 32 4.47 0.11 -7.75
N ILE A 33 4.01 0.01 -9.01
CA ILE A 33 4.45 -1.05 -9.95
C ILE A 33 5.95 -1.01 -10.22
N ASP A 34 6.53 0.19 -10.24
CA ASP A 34 7.97 0.45 -10.41
C ASP A 34 8.77 0.27 -9.11
N ASN A 35 8.11 -0.09 -8.00
CA ASN A 35 8.71 -0.27 -6.67
C ASN A 35 9.42 0.95 -6.08
N LYS A 36 9.27 2.14 -6.68
CA LYS A 36 9.90 3.37 -6.17
C LYS A 36 9.29 3.85 -4.86
N ASN A 37 7.99 3.59 -4.66
CA ASN A 37 7.29 3.94 -3.42
C ASN A 37 6.79 2.66 -2.76
N VAL A 38 7.12 2.49 -1.48
CA VAL A 38 6.76 1.31 -0.69
C VAL A 38 6.20 1.76 0.66
N TYR A 39 5.08 1.16 1.05
CA TYR A 39 4.34 1.48 2.28
C TYR A 39 4.13 0.22 3.10
N LYS A 40 4.35 0.32 4.41
CA LYS A 40 4.10 -0.78 5.35
C LYS A 40 2.61 -0.90 5.64
N VAL A 41 2.16 -2.11 5.93
CA VAL A 41 0.84 -2.36 6.52
C VAL A 41 1.04 -2.77 7.98
N ILE A 42 0.42 -2.04 8.90
CA ILE A 42 0.47 -2.31 10.35
C ILE A 42 -0.97 -2.59 10.80
N ASP A 43 -1.22 -3.76 11.39
CA ASP A 43 -2.55 -4.20 11.83
C ASP A 43 -3.67 -4.06 10.78
N GLY A 44 -3.32 -4.35 9.52
CA GLY A 44 -4.23 -4.26 8.38
C GLY A 44 -4.42 -2.84 7.83
N VAL A 45 -3.79 -1.83 8.43
CA VAL A 45 -3.86 -0.42 8.02
C VAL A 45 -2.60 -0.05 7.22
N PRO A 46 -2.73 0.43 5.96
CA PRO A 46 -1.58 0.92 5.21
C PRO A 46 -1.13 2.28 5.76
N ILE A 47 0.18 2.43 5.98
CA ILE A 47 0.78 3.68 6.45
C ILE A 47 1.26 4.47 5.23
N LEU A 48 0.38 5.32 4.69
CA LEU A 48 0.67 6.17 3.53
C LEU A 48 1.23 7.52 4.00
N LYS A 49 2.54 7.71 3.86
CA LYS A 49 3.23 8.98 4.19
C LYS A 49 4.05 9.49 3.01
N THR A 50 4.15 10.81 2.87
CA THR A 50 4.88 11.46 1.77
C THR A 50 6.29 11.90 2.12
N ASP A 51 6.71 11.68 3.37
CA ASP A 51 8.07 12.00 3.87
C ASP A 51 9.19 11.44 2.98
#